data_AF-A0A0B6SB25-F1
#
_entry.id   AF-A0A0B6SB25-F1
#
_cell.length_a   1.000
_cell.length_b   1.000
_cell.length_c   1.000
_cell.angle_alpha   90.00
_cell.angle_beta   90.00
_cell.angle_gamma   90.00
#
_symmetry.space_group_name_H-M   'P 1'
#
loop_
_entity.id
_entity.type
_entity.pdbx_description
1 polymer ?
#
loop_
_entity_poly.entity_id
_entity_poly.type
_entity_poly.pdbx_seq_one_letter_code
_entity_poly.pdbx_strand_id
1 'polypeptide(L)'
;MDYSPAGKQAIVKYITLLYFLVVAQLAARRQLDSWLPVAQLVALLHGWIGEHRMKCDWRDRIWLGKASLEVARSVHAAYGPAFIVPFLAPLVESRKTTDDAREKRCILRNACYRYLIRKL
;
A
#
# COMPACT_ATOMS: atom_id res chain seq x y z
N MET A 1 25.13 -4.61 -2.50
CA MET A 1 23.72 -4.80 -2.93
C MET A 1 23.74 -5.76 -4.11
N ASP A 2 23.32 -7.00 -3.90
CA ASP A 2 23.29 -8.02 -4.94
C ASP A 2 22.14 -7.74 -5.92
N TYR A 3 22.47 -7.44 -7.18
CA TYR A 3 21.50 -7.11 -8.24
C TYR A 3 20.92 -8.37 -8.92
N SER A 4 20.70 -9.45 -8.14
CA SER A 4 20.10 -10.68 -8.65
C SER A 4 18.63 -10.46 -9.05
N PRO A 5 18.14 -11.10 -10.14
CA PRO A 5 16.73 -11.03 -10.53
C PRO A 5 15.77 -11.45 -9.40
N ALA A 6 16.20 -12.34 -8.51
CA ALA A 6 15.46 -12.72 -7.30
C ALA A 6 15.30 -11.55 -6.31
N GLY A 7 16.34 -10.72 -6.14
CA GLY A 7 16.30 -9.52 -5.29
C GLY A 7 15.36 -8.45 -5.83
N LYS A 8 15.35 -8.24 -7.16
CA LYS A 8 14.40 -7.31 -7.81
C LYS A 8 12.95 -7.76 -7.64
N GLN A 9 12.68 -9.06 -7.80
CA GLN A 9 11.33 -9.60 -7.63
C GLN A 9 10.86 -9.51 -6.17
N ALA A 10 11.75 -9.72 -5.20
CA ALA A 10 11.45 -9.53 -3.79
C ALA A 10 11.02 -8.08 -3.50
N ILE A 11 11.82 -7.08 -3.91
CA ILE A 11 11.51 -5.66 -3.71
C ILE A 11 10.14 -5.29 -4.29
N VAL A 12 9.82 -5.77 -5.49
CA VAL A 12 8.50 -5.53 -6.10
C VAL A 12 7.35 -6.12 -5.27
N LYS A 13 7.54 -7.29 -4.66
CA LYS A 13 6.54 -7.88 -3.75
C LYS A 13 6.37 -7.04 -2.48
N TYR A 14 7.45 -6.57 -1.86
CA TYR A 14 7.37 -5.67 -0.69
C TYR A 14 6.65 -4.35 -1.02
N ILE A 15 6.94 -3.74 -2.17
CA ILE A 15 6.24 -2.52 -2.63
C ILE A 15 4.75 -2.80 -2.81
N THR A 16 4.40 -3.94 -3.41
CA THR A 16 3.01 -4.29 -3.69
C THR A 16 2.23 -4.58 -2.41
N LEU A 17 2.85 -5.29 -1.46
CA LEU A 17 2.27 -5.52 -0.13
C LEU A 17 2.08 -4.20 0.63
N LEU A 18 3.10 -3.34 0.68
CA LEU A 18 2.99 -2.03 1.34
C LEU A 18 1.88 -1.19 0.70
N TYR A 19 1.83 -1.14 -0.63
CA TYR A 19 0.77 -0.45 -1.37
C TYR A 19 -0.62 -0.97 -0.99
N PHE A 20 -0.81 -2.28 -0.95
CA PHE A 20 -2.07 -2.91 -0.57
C PHE A 20 -2.51 -2.50 0.84
N LEU A 21 -1.59 -2.55 1.80
CA LEU A 21 -1.88 -2.17 3.19
C LEU A 21 -2.18 -0.67 3.31
N VAL A 22 -1.49 0.20 2.57
CA VAL A 22 -1.77 1.64 2.55
C VAL A 22 -3.16 1.93 1.97
N VAL A 23 -3.57 1.25 0.90
CA VAL A 23 -4.93 1.36 0.36
C VAL A 23 -5.97 0.94 1.40
N ALA A 24 -5.74 -0.16 2.12
CA ALA A 24 -6.64 -0.60 3.19
C ALA A 24 -6.74 0.42 4.34
N GLN A 25 -5.61 1.03 4.75
CA GLN A 25 -5.59 2.11 5.75
C GLN A 25 -6.40 3.33 5.32
N LEU A 26 -6.21 3.78 4.07
CA LEU A 26 -6.93 4.91 3.50
C LEU A 26 -8.43 4.61 3.33
N ALA A 27 -8.78 3.38 2.96
CA ALA A 27 -10.16 2.93 2.86
C ALA A 27 -10.85 2.95 4.24
N ALA A 28 -10.20 2.40 5.27
CA ALA A 28 -10.69 2.46 6.65
C ALA A 28 -10.86 3.91 7.11
N ARG A 29 -9.87 4.78 6.85
CA ARG A 29 -9.93 6.20 7.22
C ARG A 29 -11.11 6.91 6.57
N ARG A 30 -11.45 6.57 5.33
CA ARG A 30 -12.60 7.15 4.63
C ARG A 30 -13.93 6.58 5.13
N GLN A 31 -14.02 5.27 5.34
CA GLN A 31 -15.29 4.59 5.63
C GLN A 31 -15.69 4.68 7.10
N LEU A 32 -14.71 4.62 8.00
CA LEU A 32 -14.91 4.49 9.45
C LEU A 32 -14.40 5.69 10.24
N ASP A 33 -13.92 6.74 9.54
CA ASP A 33 -13.19 7.88 10.13
C ASP A 33 -12.11 7.44 11.13
N SER A 34 -11.50 6.28 10.91
CA SER A 34 -10.50 5.67 11.79
C SER A 34 -9.46 4.91 10.99
N TRP A 35 -8.23 4.84 11.50
CA TRP A 35 -7.18 4.03 10.89
C TRP A 35 -7.46 2.54 11.14
N LEU A 36 -6.95 1.68 10.27
CA LEU A 36 -7.22 0.24 10.32
C LEU A 36 -6.77 -0.33 11.68
N PRO A 37 -7.65 -1.03 12.43
CA PRO A 37 -7.29 -1.65 13.69
C PRO A 37 -6.14 -2.64 13.52
N VAL A 38 -5.26 -2.74 14.52
CA VAL A 38 -4.07 -3.61 14.46
C VAL A 38 -4.43 -5.06 14.14
N ALA A 39 -5.50 -5.59 14.71
CA ALA A 39 -5.95 -6.96 14.44
C ALA A 39 -6.33 -7.17 12.96
N GLN A 40 -7.04 -6.22 12.36
CA GLN A 40 -7.41 -6.27 10.94
C GLN A 40 -6.19 -6.08 10.04
N LEU A 41 -5.26 -5.20 10.41
CA LEU A 41 -4.00 -5.00 9.70
C LEU A 41 -3.17 -6.29 9.65
N VAL A 42 -3.03 -6.97 10.79
CA VAL A 42 -2.31 -8.25 10.87
C VAL A 42 -3.00 -9.32 10.03
N ALA A 43 -4.34 -9.39 10.07
CA ALA A 43 -5.10 -10.34 9.28
C ALA A 43 -4.92 -10.12 7.76
N LEU A 44 -5.04 -8.88 7.28
CA LEU A 44 -4.82 -8.53 5.87
C LEU A 44 -3.38 -8.82 5.42
N LEU A 45 -2.41 -8.50 6.27
CA LEU A 45 -1.00 -8.75 6.01
C LEU A 45 -0.73 -10.26 5.87
N HIS A 46 -1.23 -11.08 6.80
CA HIS A 46 -1.07 -12.54 6.74
C HIS A 46 -1.80 -13.15 5.55
N GLY A 47 -3.02 -12.70 5.26
CA GLY A 47 -3.79 -13.15 4.09
C GLY A 47 -3.04 -12.89 2.79
N TRP A 48 -2.54 -11.66 2.60
CA TRP A 48 -1.81 -11.28 1.40
C TRP A 48 -0.50 -12.08 1.23
N ILE A 49 0.28 -12.22 2.32
CA ILE A 49 1.53 -13.00 2.31
C ILE A 49 1.27 -14.46 1.93
N GLY A 50 0.21 -15.07 2.48
CA GLY A 50 -0.18 -16.45 2.19
C GLY A 50 -0.59 -16.64 0.74
N GLU A 51 -1.46 -15.77 0.24
CA GLU A 51 -1.95 -15.79 -1.15
C GLU A 51 -0.81 -15.64 -2.16
N HIS A 52 0.14 -14.74 -1.89
CA HIS A 52 1.24 -14.42 -2.82
C HIS A 52 2.52 -15.24 -2.58
N ARG A 53 2.46 -16.24 -1.66
CA ARG A 53 3.57 -17.11 -1.25
C ARG A 53 4.86 -16.34 -1.00
N MET A 54 4.76 -15.22 -0.29
CA MET A 54 5.88 -14.33 -0.05
C MET A 54 6.68 -14.81 1.17
N LYS A 55 8.00 -14.91 1.04
CA LYS A 55 8.88 -15.04 2.21
C LYS A 55 8.99 -13.66 2.87
N CYS A 56 8.50 -13.54 4.09
CA CYS A 56 8.51 -12.30 4.87
C CYS A 56 8.66 -12.66 6.34
N ASP A 57 9.77 -12.24 6.97
CA ASP A 57 10.07 -12.56 8.35
C ASP A 57 9.22 -11.73 9.33
N TRP A 58 9.23 -12.06 10.62
CA TRP A 58 8.39 -11.37 11.59
C TRP A 58 8.76 -9.89 11.78
N ARG A 59 10.04 -9.50 11.60
CA ARG A 59 10.49 -8.12 11.74
C ARG A 59 9.98 -7.27 10.58
N ASP A 60 10.07 -7.82 9.37
CA ASP A 60 9.53 -7.21 8.16
C ASP A 60 8.03 -6.97 8.27
N ARG A 61 7.28 -7.92 8.83
CA ARG A 61 5.84 -7.78 9.02
C ARG A 61 5.49 -6.63 9.96
N ILE A 62 6.20 -6.50 11.08
CA ILE A 62 6.03 -5.37 12.02
C ILE A 62 6.38 -4.05 11.33
N TRP A 63 7.49 -4.03 10.60
CA TRP A 63 7.94 -2.85 9.88
C TRP A 63 6.94 -2.43 8.80
N LEU A 64 6.44 -3.37 7.99
CA LEU A 64 5.41 -3.13 6.96
C LEU A 64 4.12 -2.60 7.57
N GLY A 65 3.70 -3.13 8.72
CA GLY A 65 2.54 -2.63 9.44
C GLY A 65 2.69 -1.15 9.83
N LYS A 66 3.82 -0.79 10.45
CA LYS A 66 4.12 0.62 10.80
C LYS A 66 4.22 1.51 9.55
N ALA A 67 4.97 1.06 8.54
CA ALA A 67 5.17 1.75 7.28
C ALA A 67 3.83 2.07 6.58
N SER A 68 2.89 1.12 6.59
CA SER A 68 1.59 1.31 5.96
C SER A 68 0.82 2.48 6.57
N LEU A 69 0.85 2.63 7.90
CA LEU A 69 0.17 3.71 8.59
C LEU A 69 0.87 5.05 8.36
N GLU A 70 2.19 5.08 8.42
CA GLU A 70 2.99 6.30 8.18
C GLU A 70 2.77 6.84 6.76
N VAL A 71 2.86 5.96 5.75
CA VAL A 71 2.63 6.35 4.36
C VAL A 71 1.18 6.78 4.15
N ALA A 72 0.20 6.05 4.70
CA ALA A 72 -1.21 6.42 4.59
C ALA A 72 -1.50 7.80 5.20
N ARG A 73 -0.95 8.11 6.37
CA ARG A 73 -1.09 9.43 7.01
C ARG A 73 -0.47 10.54 6.16
N SER A 74 0.73 10.31 5.62
CA SER A 74 1.40 11.29 4.76
C SER A 74 0.60 11.57 3.48
N VAL A 75 0.08 10.52 2.83
CA VAL A 75 -0.75 10.65 1.63
C VAL A 75 -2.07 11.35 1.95
N HIS A 76 -2.75 10.95 3.02
CA HIS A 76 -4.00 11.57 3.45
C HIS A 76 -3.81 13.05 3.79
N ALA A 77 -2.71 13.43 4.44
CA ALA A 77 -2.40 14.83 4.75
C ALA A 77 -2.12 15.66 3.48
N ALA A 78 -1.42 15.08 2.50
CA ALA A 78 -1.04 15.77 1.28
C ALA A 78 -2.19 15.93 0.25
N TYR A 79 -3.07 14.92 0.14
CA TYR A 79 -4.06 14.85 -0.93
C TYR A 79 -5.53 14.80 -0.45
N GLY A 80 -5.74 14.69 0.86
CA GLY A 80 -7.08 14.66 1.47
C GLY A 80 -7.85 13.34 1.27
N PRO A 81 -9.07 13.26 1.81
CA PRO A 81 -9.88 12.03 1.84
C PRO A 81 -10.43 11.60 0.47
N ALA A 82 -10.42 12.49 -0.53
CA ALA A 82 -10.83 12.19 -1.90
C ALA A 82 -9.79 11.35 -2.66
N PHE A 83 -8.55 11.30 -2.18
CA PHE A 83 -7.46 10.57 -2.84
C PHE A 83 -7.79 9.09 -3.06
N ILE A 84 -8.48 8.44 -2.11
CA ILE A 84 -8.76 7.01 -2.16
C ILE A 84 -9.95 6.62 -3.05
N VAL A 85 -10.76 7.58 -3.51
CA VAL A 85 -11.97 7.31 -4.31
C VAL A 85 -11.70 6.41 -5.52
N PRO A 86 -10.65 6.65 -6.33
CA PRO A 86 -10.41 5.86 -7.54
C PRO A 86 -9.85 4.46 -7.28
N PHE A 87 -9.56 4.13 -6.01
CA PHE A 87 -9.14 2.80 -5.59
C PHE A 87 -10.32 1.94 -5.14
N LEU A 88 -11.47 2.58 -4.85
CA LEU A 88 -12.70 1.93 -4.38
C LEU A 88 -13.76 1.80 -5.47
N ALA A 89 -13.63 2.55 -6.57
CA ALA A 89 -14.57 2.53 -7.68
C ALA A 89 -14.49 1.20 -8.48
N PRO A 90 -15.62 0.61 -8.89
CA PRO A 90 -15.66 -0.49 -9.85
C PRO A 90 -15.02 -0.07 -11.18
N LEU A 91 -14.46 -1.01 -11.94
CA LEU A 91 -13.74 -0.76 -13.20
C LEU A 91 -14.58 -0.12 -14.33
N VAL A 92 -15.87 0.15 -14.09
CA VAL A 92 -16.84 0.69 -15.04
C VAL A 92 -16.82 2.21 -14.97
N GLU A 93 -15.74 2.85 -15.42
CA GLU A 93 -15.66 4.31 -15.45
C GLU A 93 -15.02 4.85 -16.74
N SER A 94 -15.47 6.06 -17.12
CA SER A 94 -15.09 6.84 -18.31
C SER A 94 -13.57 7.01 -18.49
N ARG A 95 -13.13 7.27 -19.73
CA ARG A 95 -11.71 7.49 -20.11
C ARG A 95 -11.02 8.59 -19.29
N LYS A 96 -11.76 9.61 -18.83
CA LYS A 96 -11.20 10.72 -18.02
C LYS A 96 -10.93 10.29 -16.57
N THR A 97 -11.84 9.50 -16.00
CA THR A 97 -11.71 8.88 -14.67
C THR A 97 -10.61 7.81 -14.62
N THR A 98 -10.36 7.10 -15.73
CA THR A 98 -9.28 6.11 -15.79
C THR A 98 -7.88 6.74 -15.71
N ASP A 99 -7.69 7.94 -16.28
CA ASP A 99 -6.40 8.64 -16.26
C ASP A 99 -6.09 9.21 -14.87
N ASP A 100 -7.08 9.85 -14.21
CA ASP A 100 -6.94 10.31 -12.82
C ASP A 100 -6.67 9.15 -11.84
N ALA A 101 -7.37 8.03 -12.02
CA ALA A 101 -7.14 6.83 -11.23
C ALA A 101 -5.72 6.27 -11.44
N ARG A 102 -5.22 6.29 -12.68
CA ARG A 102 -3.86 5.84 -13.00
C ARG A 102 -2.82 6.74 -12.37
N GLU A 103 -3.00 8.06 -12.43
CA GLU A 103 -2.10 9.03 -11.82
C GLU A 103 -2.01 8.82 -10.29
N LYS A 104 -3.14 8.73 -9.61
CA LYS A 104 -3.18 8.48 -8.16
C LYS A 104 -2.54 7.15 -7.77
N ARG A 105 -2.76 6.09 -8.56
CA ARG A 105 -2.06 4.80 -8.37
C ARG A 105 -0.54 4.94 -8.51
N CYS A 106 -0.07 5.69 -9.50
CA CYS A 106 1.36 5.97 -9.68
C CYS A 106 1.94 6.77 -8.51
N ILE A 107 1.23 7.81 -8.04
CA ILE A 107 1.62 8.61 -6.88
C ILE A 107 1.79 7.71 -5.64
N LEU A 108 0.78 6.87 -5.35
CA LEU A 108 0.81 6.00 -4.18
C LEU A 108 1.92 4.95 -4.26
N ARG A 109 2.11 4.34 -5.43
CA ARG A 109 3.18 3.38 -5.67
C ARG A 109 4.56 4.01 -5.50
N ASN A 110 4.74 5.24 -5.99
CA ASN A 110 5.98 6.01 -5.82
C ASN A 110 6.21 6.43 -4.37
N ALA A 111 5.16 6.72 -3.59
CA ALA A 111 5.28 6.97 -2.16
C ALA A 111 5.77 5.72 -1.42
N CYS A 112 5.19 4.55 -1.71
CA CYS A 112 5.61 3.27 -1.14
C CYS A 112 7.06 2.93 -1.50
N TYR A 113 7.43 3.09 -2.78
CA TYR A 113 8.80 2.86 -3.28
C TYR A 113 9.83 3.76 -2.57
N ARG A 114 9.55 5.06 -2.49
CA ARG A 114 10.44 6.02 -1.82
C ARG A 114 10.59 5.73 -0.33
N TYR A 115 9.51 5.29 0.32
CA TYR A 115 9.55 4.92 1.73
C TYR A 115 10.45 3.70 1.97
N LEU A 116 10.30 2.65 1.13
CA LEU A 116 11.12 1.44 1.19
C LEU A 116 12.61 1.72 0.99
N ILE A 117 12.97 2.54 0.00
CA ILE A 117 14.38 2.82 -0.30
C ILE A 117 15.06 3.72 0.73
N ARG A 118 14.32 4.60 1.41
CA ARG A 118 14.89 5.44 2.48
C ARG A 118 15.20 4.65 3.76
N LYS A 119 14.70 3.43 3.90
CA LYS A 119 14.81 2.60 5.10
C LYS A 119 15.62 1.31 4.89
N LEU A 120 15.98 0.99 3.64
CA LEU A 120 16.91 -0.08 3.24
C LEU A 120 18.34 0.46 3.19
#